data_AF-A0A2T4HXA6-F1
#
_entry.id   AF-A0A2T4HXA6-F1
#
_cell.length_a   1.000
_cell.length_b   1.000
_cell.length_c   1.000
_cell.angle_alpha   90.00
_cell.angle_beta   90.00
_cell.angle_gamma   90.00
#
_symmetry.space_group_name_H-M   'P 1'
#
loop_
_entity.id
_entity.type
_entity.pdbx_description
1 polymer ?
#
loop_
_entity_poly.entity_id
_entity_poly.type
_entity_poly.pdbx_seq_one_letter_code
_entity_poly.pdbx_strand_id
1 'polypeptide(L)' 'MSNAIGVNTKKRGRPVTTGKGQLVGVRLQPDQLAALDTWIEAQPEPRPTRPEAIRQLLAERLVAP' A
#
# COMPACT_ATOMS: atom_id res chain seq x y z
N MET A 1 -47.76 -13.79 -20.08
CA MET A 1 -46.72 -12.79 -19.72
C MET A 1 -46.35 -13.10 -18.29
N SER A 2 -45.14 -13.45 -17.85
CA SER A 2 -43.78 -13.17 -18.31
C SER A 2 -42.82 -14.09 -17.53
N ASN A 3 -42.09 -14.99 -18.18
CA ASN A 3 -40.98 -15.71 -17.56
C ASN A 3 -39.68 -15.05 -18.00
N ALA A 4 -39.18 -14.10 -17.20
CA ALA A 4 -37.87 -13.51 -17.44
C ALA A 4 -36.79 -14.48 -16.95
N ILE A 5 -36.03 -15.06 -17.88
CA ILE A 5 -34.84 -15.84 -17.55
C ILE A 5 -33.78 -14.86 -17.04
N GLY A 6 -33.50 -14.88 -15.74
CA GLY A 6 -32.45 -14.06 -15.15
C GLY A 6 -31.10 -14.45 -15.72
N VAL A 7 -30.50 -13.58 -16.55
CA VAL A 7 -29.13 -13.78 -17.01
C VAL A 7 -28.19 -13.59 -15.82
N ASN A 8 -27.50 -14.65 -15.40
CA ASN A 8 -26.49 -14.56 -14.36
C ASN A 8 -25.27 -13.85 -14.93
N THR A 9 -25.18 -12.54 -14.70
CA THR A 9 -24.01 -11.76 -15.12
C THR A 9 -22.85 -12.13 -14.21
N LYS A 10 -21.90 -12.93 -14.73
CA LYS A 10 -20.63 -13.19 -14.04
C LYS A 10 -19.99 -11.84 -13.71
N LYS A 11 -19.69 -11.58 -12.44
CA LYS A 11 -18.96 -10.38 -12.00
C LYS A 11 -17.63 -10.31 -12.77
N ARG A 12 -17.55 -9.44 -13.78
CA ARG A 12 -16.31 -9.14 -14.52
C ARG A 12 -15.53 -8.08 -13.74
N GLY A 13 -14.92 -8.50 -12.65
CA GLY A 13 -13.97 -7.69 -11.90
C GLY A 13 -12.82 -8.57 -11.45
N ARG A 14 -11.59 -8.02 -11.44
CA ARG A 14 -10.46 -8.67 -10.77
C ARG A 14 -10.94 -9.08 -9.36
N PRO A 15 -10.68 -10.32 -8.90
CA PRO A 15 -11.00 -10.73 -7.54
C PRO A 15 -10.59 -9.63 -6.57
N VAL A 16 -11.40 -9.32 -5.56
CA VAL A 16 -11.05 -8.35 -4.52
C VAL A 16 -9.74 -8.83 -3.94
N THR A 17 -8.66 -8.24 -4.43
CA THR A 17 -7.30 -8.71 -4.19
C THR A 17 -7.03 -8.40 -2.74
N THR A 18 -6.65 -9.45 -2.03
CA THR A 18 -6.38 -9.54 -0.60
C THR A 18 -5.85 -8.22 -0.02
N GLY A 19 -6.57 -7.66 0.95
CA GLY A 19 -6.09 -6.58 1.83
C GLY A 19 -5.70 -5.30 1.10
N LYS A 20 -6.68 -4.54 0.59
CA LYS A 20 -6.43 -3.19 0.06
C LYS A 20 -6.07 -2.26 1.21
N GLY A 21 -4.78 -2.17 1.57
CA GLY A 21 -4.30 -1.05 2.36
C GLY A 21 -4.76 0.26 1.71
N GLN A 22 -5.17 1.23 2.51
CA GLN A 22 -5.62 2.52 1.98
C GLN A 22 -4.42 3.23 1.34
N LEU A 23 -4.53 3.59 0.05
CA LEU A 23 -3.48 4.35 -0.63
C LEU A 23 -3.42 5.76 0.00
N VAL A 24 -2.26 6.13 0.51
CA VAL A 24 -1.98 7.49 0.98
C VAL A 24 -1.00 8.14 0.00
N GLY A 25 -1.50 9.02 -0.88
CA GLY A 25 -0.68 9.76 -1.85
C GLY A 25 -0.17 11.08 -1.26
N VAL A 26 0.95 11.03 -0.54
CA VAL A 26 1.59 12.23 0.05
C VAL A 26 2.67 12.78 -0.90
N ARG A 27 2.72 14.11 -1.03
CA ARG A 27 3.83 14.81 -1.67
C ARG A 27 4.88 15.13 -0.61
N LEU A 28 6.01 14.43 -0.67
CA LEU A 28 7.17 14.71 0.18
C LEU A 28 8.06 15.74 -0.49
N GLN A 29 8.58 16.69 0.29
CA GLN A 29 9.56 17.65 -0.20
C GLN A 29 10.91 16.95 -0.46
N PRO A 30 11.80 17.53 -1.30
CA PRO A 30 13.08 16.92 -1.66
C PRO A 30 13.92 16.51 -0.44
N ASP A 31 13.98 17.36 0.58
CA ASP A 31 14.76 17.09 1.80
C ASP A 31 14.24 15.88 2.56
N GLN A 32 12.92 15.70 2.60
CA GLN A 32 12.28 14.56 3.26
C GLN A 32 12.48 13.26 2.47
N LEU A 33 12.48 13.34 1.13
CA LEU A 33 12.80 12.21 0.28
C LEU A 33 14.26 11.78 0.43
N ALA A 34 15.18 12.75 0.46
CA ALA A 34 16.61 12.47 0.65
C ALA A 34 16.88 11.83 2.03
N ALA A 35 16.22 12.31 3.08
CA ALA A 35 16.31 11.71 4.41
C ALA A 35 15.77 10.26 4.43
N LEU A 36 14.66 9.99 3.73
CA LEU A 36 14.11 8.64 3.61
C LEU A 36 15.05 7.71 2.84
N ASP A 37 15.61 8.16 1.72
CA ASP A 37 16.53 7.36 0.91
C ASP A 37 17.82 7.06 1.69
N THR A 38 18.36 8.04 2.42
CA THR A 38 19.53 7.84 3.31
C THR A 38 19.23 6.79 4.38
N TRP A 39 18.02 6.82 4.97
CA TRP A 39 17.61 5.82 5.95
C TRP A 39 17.49 4.42 5.34
N ILE A 40 17.01 4.30 4.10
CA ILE A 40 16.91 3.01 3.37
C ILE A 40 18.31 2.45 3.09
N GLU A 41 19.26 3.29 2.70
CA GLU A 41 20.64 2.86 2.42
C GLU A 41 21.37 2.32 3.65
N ALA A 42 20.99 2.78 4.85
CA ALA A 42 21.53 2.29 6.10
C ALA A 42 20.97 0.92 6.55
N GLN A 43 19.93 0.40 5.88
CA GLN A 43 19.30 -0.87 6.26
C GLN A 43 20.08 -2.09 5.71
N PRO A 44 20.06 -3.22 6.44
CA PRO A 44 20.64 -4.48 5.94
C PRO A 44 19.89 -5.00 4.72
N GLU A 45 20.57 -5.82 3.90
CA GLU A 45 19.92 -6.46 2.76
C GLU A 45 18.93 -7.54 3.20
N PRO A 46 17.76 -7.67 2.54
CA PRO A 46 17.31 -6.85 1.42
C PRO A 46 16.81 -5.46 1.85
N ARG A 47 17.29 -4.40 1.19
CA ARG A 47 16.86 -3.03 1.50
C ARG A 47 15.35 -2.85 1.28
N PRO A 48 14.65 -2.20 2.21
CA PRO A 48 13.22 -1.99 2.08
C PRO A 48 12.89 -1.01 0.95
N THR A 49 11.75 -1.22 0.29
CA THR A 49 11.24 -0.26 -0.70
C THR A 49 10.72 1.01 -0.01
N ARG A 50 10.66 2.17 -0.69
CA ARG A 50 10.13 3.42 -0.08
C ARG A 50 8.78 3.25 0.64
N PRO A 51 7.75 2.58 0.08
CA PRO A 51 6.49 2.38 0.80
C PRO A 51 6.64 1.48 2.02
N GLU A 52 7.56 0.53 1.99
CA GLU A 52 7.84 -0.36 3.11
C GLU A 52 8.62 0.36 4.22
N ALA A 53 9.63 1.14 3.87
CA ALA A 53 10.38 1.99 4.78
C ALA A 53 9.45 2.91 5.59
N ILE A 54 8.49 3.56 4.91
CA ILE A 54 7.48 4.37 5.58
C ILE A 54 6.62 3.54 6.55
N ARG A 55 6.21 2.32 6.18
CA ARG A 55 5.43 1.44 7.08
C ARG A 55 6.25 1.04 8.32
N GLN A 56 7.53 0.72 8.15
CA GLN A 56 8.42 0.37 9.26
C GLN A 56 8.62 1.56 10.19
N LEU A 57 8.89 2.75 9.65
CA LEU A 57 9.03 3.98 10.42
C LEU A 57 7.73 4.33 11.18
N LEU A 58 6.56 4.16 10.56
CA LEU A 58 5.28 4.36 11.23
C LEU A 58 5.06 3.34 12.35
N ALA A 59 5.41 2.07 12.14
CA ALA A 59 5.34 1.04 13.17
C ALA A 59 6.27 1.37 14.34
N GLU A 60 7.53 1.75 14.07
CA GLU A 60 8.51 2.12 15.10
C GLU A 60 8.06 3.34 15.93
N ARG A 61 7.48 4.36 15.28
CA ARG A 61 7.15 5.64 15.94
C ARG A 61 5.78 5.69 16.58
N LEU A 62 4.80 4.96 16.04
CA LEU A 62 3.40 5.02 16.49
C LEU A 62 2.97 3.77 17.27
N VAL A 63 3.70 2.66 17.16
CA VAL A 63 3.39 1.38 17.84
C VAL A 63 4.37 1.14 19.00
N ALA A 64 4.96 2.20 19.55
CA ALA A 64 5.60 2.12 20.86
C ALA A 64 4.50 1.96 21.95
N PRO A 65 4.72 1.12 22.98
CA PRO A 65 3.72 0.76 23.99
C PRO A 65 3.22 1.92 24.85
#